data_AF-A0A2V6CA62-F1
#
_entry.id   AF-A0A2V6CA62-F1
#
_cell.length_a   1.000
_cell.length_b   1.000
_cell.length_c   1.000
_cell.angle_alpha   90.00
_cell.angle_beta   90.00
_cell.angle_gamma   90.00
#
_symmetry.space_group_name_H-M   'P 1'
#
loop_
_entity.id
_entity.type
_entity.pdbx_description
1 polymer ?
#
loop_
_entity_poly.entity_id
_entity_poly.type
_entity_poly.pdbx_seq_one_letter_code
_entity_poly.pdbx_strand_id
1 'polypeptide(L)'
;MSAVVLLILIWPWFEQPGVARHLPKAMTWPSTTLSDAQFQPPGAEHGFGTDVHGRDLLSRVFYGARISLLVGVVGAVVSLVIGVLWGAIAGFAGGRWDSVMMRFVDILYSLPSMVFVMVLITAMSGLLEKWRTPTVGVSDFKNPSMLFTRLQAAREPGAELLRKRMDAGFLKQLANYKPGQPPDETLQTALADQLN
;
A
#
# COMPACT_ATOMS: atom_id res chain seq x y z
N MET A 1 -1.95 -34.87 16.50
CA MET A 1 -2.78 -33.69 16.17
C MET A 1 -2.02 -32.36 16.27
N SER A 2 -1.22 -32.10 17.32
CA SER A 2 -0.48 -30.82 17.41
C SER A 2 0.63 -30.62 16.35
N ALA A 3 1.31 -31.69 15.91
CA ALA A 3 2.35 -31.59 14.88
C ALA A 3 1.84 -31.10 13.51
N VAL A 4 0.60 -31.44 13.15
CA VAL A 4 -0.03 -31.01 11.89
C VAL A 4 -0.39 -29.53 11.92
N VAL A 5 -0.85 -29.03 13.08
CA VAL A 5 -1.18 -27.61 13.28
C VAL A 5 0.08 -26.74 13.24
N LEU A 6 1.17 -27.21 13.85
CA LEU A 6 2.47 -26.52 13.81
C LEU A 6 3.07 -26.52 12.40
N LEU A 7 2.96 -27.63 11.66
CA LEU A 7 3.33 -27.69 10.25
C LEU A 7 2.55 -26.67 9.43
N ILE A 8 1.23 -26.60 9.59
CA ILE A 8 0.37 -25.66 8.84
C ILE A 8 0.68 -24.18 9.17
N LEU A 9 1.01 -23.87 10.42
CA LEU A 9 1.37 -22.50 10.85
C LEU A 9 2.76 -22.06 10.39
N ILE A 10 3.72 -22.99 10.33
CA ILE A 10 5.13 -22.69 10.03
C ILE A 10 5.42 -22.83 8.52
N TRP A 11 4.66 -23.65 7.80
CA TRP A 11 4.81 -23.89 6.36
C TRP A 11 4.84 -22.60 5.50
N PRO A 12 4.00 -21.57 5.74
CA PRO A 12 4.04 -20.33 4.96
C PRO A 12 5.33 -19.53 5.11
N TRP A 13 6.06 -19.76 6.21
CA TRP A 13 7.33 -19.11 6.52
C TRP A 13 8.53 -19.95 6.05
N PHE A 14 8.35 -21.26 5.91
CA PHE A 14 9.43 -22.19 5.55
C PHE A 14 9.62 -22.34 4.03
N GLU A 15 8.64 -21.96 3.21
CA GLU A 15 8.80 -21.98 1.75
C GLU A 15 9.34 -20.65 1.18
N GLN A 16 10.66 -20.51 1.40
CA GLN A 16 11.77 -19.87 0.66
C GLN A 16 11.87 -18.34 0.43
N PRO A 17 12.98 -17.69 0.89
CA PRO A 17 13.63 -16.56 0.20
C PRO A 17 14.28 -17.02 -1.13
N GLY A 18 13.44 -17.56 -2.01
CA GLY A 18 13.82 -18.29 -3.21
C GLY A 18 12.67 -18.84 -4.07
N VAL A 19 11.41 -18.86 -3.59
CA VAL A 19 10.26 -19.35 -4.40
C VAL A 19 9.99 -18.43 -5.59
N ALA A 20 10.46 -17.18 -5.53
CA ALA A 20 10.50 -16.28 -6.69
C ALA A 20 11.43 -16.77 -7.82
N ARG A 21 12.36 -17.71 -7.58
CA ARG A 21 13.24 -18.30 -8.62
C ARG A 21 12.63 -19.49 -9.36
N HIS A 22 11.52 -20.02 -8.85
CA HIS A 22 10.73 -21.07 -9.52
C HIS A 22 9.26 -20.69 -9.62
N LEU A 23 8.95 -19.40 -9.86
CA LEU A 23 7.73 -19.13 -10.61
C LEU A 23 7.84 -20.01 -11.86
N PRO A 24 6.99 -21.04 -12.06
CA PRO A 24 7.00 -21.72 -13.33
C PRO A 24 6.86 -20.62 -14.38
N LYS A 25 7.60 -20.68 -15.48
CA LYS A 25 7.49 -19.74 -16.60
C LYS A 25 6.02 -19.45 -16.98
N ALA A 26 5.11 -20.35 -16.61
CA ALA A 26 3.67 -20.19 -16.49
C ALA A 26 3.15 -18.89 -15.83
N MET A 27 3.72 -18.31 -14.77
CA MET A 27 3.07 -17.14 -14.13
C MET A 27 3.47 -15.78 -14.74
N THR A 28 4.58 -15.72 -15.48
CA THR A 28 5.15 -14.48 -16.03
C THR A 28 4.79 -14.22 -17.49
N TRP A 29 3.89 -15.00 -18.09
CA TRP A 29 3.50 -14.78 -19.49
C TRP A 29 2.84 -13.39 -19.67
N PRO A 30 3.32 -12.58 -20.63
CA PRO A 30 2.64 -11.36 -21.02
C PRO A 30 1.20 -11.68 -21.44
N SER A 31 0.21 -10.95 -20.94
CA SER A 31 -1.21 -11.11 -21.30
C SER A 31 -1.49 -10.86 -22.79
N THR A 32 -0.48 -10.41 -23.53
CA THR A 32 -0.50 -10.04 -24.95
C THR A 32 -0.03 -11.16 -25.88
N THR A 33 0.51 -12.26 -25.39
CA THR A 33 0.94 -13.39 -26.23
C THR A 33 -0.08 -14.53 -26.17
N LEU A 34 -0.72 -14.83 -27.31
CA LEU A 34 -1.54 -16.03 -27.49
C LEU A 34 -0.63 -17.26 -27.44
N SER A 35 -0.91 -18.18 -26.50
CA SER A 35 -0.17 -19.43 -26.36
C SER A 35 -0.91 -20.55 -27.06
N ASP A 36 -0.21 -21.38 -27.84
CA ASP A 36 -0.79 -22.55 -28.51
C ASP A 36 -1.32 -23.62 -27.53
N ALA A 37 -0.95 -23.50 -26.25
CA ALA A 37 -1.40 -24.38 -25.17
C ALA A 37 -2.62 -23.83 -24.42
N GLN A 38 -3.43 -22.95 -25.03
CA GLN A 38 -4.63 -22.39 -24.41
C GLN A 38 -5.74 -23.44 -24.25
N PHE A 39 -6.40 -23.49 -23.08
CA PHE A 39 -7.53 -24.39 -22.80
C PHE A 39 -7.25 -25.87 -23.09
N GLN A 40 -6.04 -26.34 -22.83
CA GLN A 40 -5.75 -27.75 -22.95
C GLN A 40 -6.50 -28.55 -21.88
N PRO A 41 -7.07 -29.72 -22.24
CA PRO A 41 -7.74 -30.58 -21.30
C PRO A 41 -6.76 -31.13 -20.26
N PRO A 42 -7.25 -31.59 -19.10
CA PRO A 42 -6.41 -32.19 -18.07
C PRO A 42 -5.65 -33.41 -18.61
N GLY A 43 -4.34 -33.46 -18.35
CA GLY A 43 -3.43 -34.50 -18.84
C GLY A 43 -2.18 -34.65 -17.96
N ALA A 44 -1.28 -35.55 -18.34
CA ALA A 44 -0.07 -35.86 -17.55
C ALA A 44 0.88 -34.67 -17.38
N GLU A 45 0.91 -33.75 -18.35
CA GLU A 45 1.71 -32.52 -18.29
C GLU A 45 0.98 -31.36 -17.58
N HIS A 46 -0.36 -31.33 -17.63
CA HIS A 46 -1.19 -30.30 -17.02
C HIS A 46 -2.36 -30.95 -16.27
N GLY A 47 -2.18 -31.28 -14.99
CA GLY A 47 -3.12 -32.09 -14.23
C GLY A 47 -4.55 -31.52 -14.15
N PHE A 48 -4.70 -30.19 -14.15
CA PHE A 48 -6.00 -29.51 -14.26
C PHE A 48 -6.20 -28.75 -15.58
N GLY A 49 -5.34 -28.98 -16.57
CA GLY A 49 -5.34 -28.23 -17.81
C GLY A 49 -4.76 -26.83 -17.67
N THR A 50 -4.94 -26.02 -18.71
CA THR A 50 -4.32 -24.70 -18.83
C THR A 50 -5.34 -23.54 -18.89
N ASP A 51 -4.94 -22.38 -18.37
CA ASP A 51 -5.71 -21.13 -18.46
C ASP A 51 -5.68 -20.52 -19.88
N VAL A 52 -6.37 -19.39 -20.07
CA VAL A 52 -6.38 -18.53 -21.28
C VAL A 52 -4.98 -18.17 -21.78
N HIS A 53 -3.95 -18.28 -20.94
CA HIS A 53 -2.57 -17.96 -21.29
C HIS A 53 -1.64 -19.19 -21.28
N GLY A 54 -2.19 -20.41 -21.38
CA GLY A 54 -1.39 -21.63 -21.40
C GLY A 54 -0.71 -21.97 -20.06
N ARG A 55 -1.29 -21.49 -18.95
CA ARG A 55 -0.72 -21.63 -17.59
C ARG A 55 -1.35 -22.80 -16.85
N ASP A 56 -0.53 -23.62 -16.19
CA ASP A 56 -1.02 -24.72 -15.36
C ASP A 56 -1.96 -24.23 -14.23
N LEU A 57 -3.19 -24.73 -14.22
CA LEU A 57 -4.20 -24.42 -13.22
C LEU A 57 -3.90 -25.10 -11.88
N LEU A 58 -3.28 -26.29 -11.89
CA LEU A 58 -2.97 -27.05 -10.67
C LEU A 58 -2.05 -26.26 -9.75
N SER A 59 -0.95 -25.74 -10.30
CA SER A 59 -0.01 -24.90 -9.58
C SER A 59 -0.66 -23.65 -8.98
N ARG A 60 -1.60 -23.01 -9.70
CA ARG A 60 -2.32 -21.81 -9.21
C ARG A 60 -3.28 -22.13 -8.07
N VAL A 61 -3.98 -23.25 -8.14
CA VAL A 61 -4.88 -23.71 -7.08
C VAL A 61 -4.07 -24.00 -5.81
N PHE A 62 -2.95 -24.73 -5.91
CA PHE A 62 -2.10 -24.98 -4.74
C PHE A 62 -1.52 -23.70 -4.14
N TYR A 63 -1.12 -22.74 -4.98
CA TYR A 63 -0.62 -21.46 -4.49
C TYR A 63 -1.72 -20.65 -3.78
N GLY A 64 -2.91 -20.55 -4.36
CA GLY A 64 -4.06 -19.89 -3.74
C GLY A 64 -4.49 -20.58 -2.44
N ALA A 65 -4.50 -21.91 -2.44
CA ALA A 65 -4.85 -22.72 -1.28
C ALA A 65 -3.94 -22.43 -0.08
N ARG A 66 -2.63 -22.23 -0.28
CA ARG A 66 -1.69 -21.86 0.81
C ARG A 66 -2.13 -20.58 1.53
N ILE A 67 -2.48 -19.55 0.77
CA ILE A 67 -2.90 -18.25 1.34
C ILE A 67 -4.24 -18.40 2.05
N SER A 68 -5.22 -19.06 1.43
CA SER A 68 -6.53 -19.28 2.05
C SER A 68 -6.45 -20.09 3.35
N LEU A 69 -5.59 -21.10 3.39
CA LEU A 69 -5.43 -21.97 4.55
C LEU A 69 -4.72 -21.24 5.70
N LEU A 70 -3.73 -20.39 5.39
CA LEU A 70 -3.08 -19.50 6.36
C LEU A 70 -4.10 -18.53 6.99
N VAL A 71 -4.85 -17.80 6.15
CA VAL A 71 -5.84 -16.83 6.63
C VAL A 71 -6.93 -17.51 7.46
N GLY A 72 -7.39 -18.69 7.04
CA GLY A 72 -8.35 -19.48 7.80
C GLY A 72 -7.84 -19.88 9.18
N VAL A 73 -6.60 -20.37 9.29
CA VAL A 73 -6.00 -20.78 10.56
C VAL A 73 -5.76 -19.59 11.49
N VAL A 74 -5.19 -18.50 10.96
CA VAL A 74 -4.97 -17.28 11.76
C VAL A 74 -6.31 -16.72 12.23
N GLY A 75 -7.31 -16.66 11.37
CA GLY A 75 -8.67 -16.24 11.72
C GLY A 75 -9.28 -17.10 12.80
N ALA A 76 -9.15 -18.43 12.70
CA ALA A 76 -9.64 -19.37 13.71
C ALA A 76 -8.95 -19.20 15.07
N VAL A 77 -7.62 -19.04 15.10
CA VAL A 77 -6.86 -18.80 16.34
C VAL A 77 -7.26 -17.48 16.99
N VAL A 78 -7.37 -16.41 16.21
CA VAL A 78 -7.79 -15.09 16.72
C VAL A 78 -9.23 -15.16 17.24
N SER A 79 -10.14 -15.77 16.49
CA SER A 79 -11.53 -15.96 16.93
C SER A 79 -11.63 -16.80 18.19
N LEU A 80 -10.82 -17.85 18.31
CA LEU A 80 -10.74 -18.68 19.52
C LEU A 80 -10.26 -17.87 20.71
N VAL A 81 -9.15 -17.14 20.58
CA VAL A 81 -8.59 -16.33 21.69
C VAL A 81 -9.60 -15.30 22.16
N ILE A 82 -10.18 -14.53 21.23
CA ILE A 82 -11.16 -13.50 21.56
C ILE A 82 -12.42 -14.13 22.18
N GLY A 83 -12.95 -15.19 21.57
CA GLY A 83 -14.14 -15.89 22.06
C GLY A 83 -13.95 -16.52 23.44
N VAL A 84 -12.79 -17.13 23.69
CA VAL A 84 -12.45 -17.72 25.00
C VAL A 84 -12.28 -16.62 26.05
N LEU A 85 -11.58 -15.53 25.76
CA LEU A 85 -11.44 -14.41 26.70
C LEU A 85 -12.80 -13.80 27.01
N TRP A 86 -13.61 -13.55 25.98
CA TRP A 86 -14.95 -12.99 26.14
C TRP A 86 -15.86 -13.90 26.97
N GLY A 87 -15.91 -15.19 26.63
CA GLY A 87 -16.71 -16.19 27.35
C GLY A 87 -16.22 -16.44 28.78
N ALA A 88 -14.90 -16.45 28.99
CA ALA A 88 -14.31 -16.61 30.32
C ALA A 88 -14.64 -15.42 31.23
N ILE A 89 -14.60 -14.19 30.70
CA ILE A 89 -15.00 -12.98 31.46
C ILE A 89 -16.48 -13.05 31.83
N ALA A 90 -17.35 -13.41 30.89
CA ALA A 90 -18.78 -13.54 31.13
C ALA A 90 -19.09 -14.62 32.19
N GLY A 91 -18.46 -15.79 32.06
CA GLY A 91 -18.61 -16.92 32.99
C GLY A 91 -18.02 -16.68 34.37
N PHE A 92 -16.94 -15.91 34.48
CA PHE A 92 -16.32 -15.56 35.77
C PHE A 92 -17.08 -14.46 36.52
N ALA A 93 -17.52 -13.42 35.81
CA ALA A 93 -18.21 -12.29 36.45
C ALA A 93 -19.61 -12.66 36.95
N GLY A 94 -20.32 -13.53 36.23
CA GLY A 94 -21.64 -14.03 36.59
C GLY A 94 -22.73 -12.94 36.75
N GLY A 95 -24.00 -13.34 36.71
CA GLY A 95 -25.12 -12.46 37.03
C GLY A 95 -25.33 -11.29 36.03
N ARG A 96 -25.27 -10.04 36.52
CA ARG A 96 -25.67 -8.85 35.73
C ARG A 96 -24.71 -8.56 34.56
N TRP A 97 -23.43 -8.88 34.70
CA TRP A 97 -22.43 -8.67 33.64
C TRP A 97 -22.59 -9.66 32.50
N ASP A 98 -22.88 -10.93 32.80
CA ASP A 98 -23.20 -11.95 31.79
C ASP A 98 -24.41 -11.54 30.94
N SER A 99 -25.48 -11.04 31.59
CA SER A 99 -26.67 -10.56 30.87
C SER A 99 -26.37 -9.36 29.94
N VAL A 100 -25.50 -8.44 30.34
CA VAL A 100 -25.09 -7.31 29.48
C VAL A 100 -24.22 -7.79 28.31
N MET A 101 -23.30 -8.71 28.55
CA MET A 101 -22.41 -9.26 27.51
C MET A 101 -23.20 -10.07 26.48
N MET A 102 -24.16 -10.88 26.92
CA MET A 102 -25.06 -11.63 26.03
C MET A 102 -25.92 -10.69 25.19
N ARG A 103 -26.45 -9.61 25.78
CA ARG A 103 -27.22 -8.60 25.03
C ARG A 103 -26.42 -7.94 23.91
N PHE A 104 -25.13 -7.69 24.13
CA PHE A 104 -24.28 -7.12 23.10
C PHE A 104 -24.14 -8.09 21.91
N VAL A 105 -23.97 -9.38 22.19
CA VAL A 105 -23.91 -10.44 21.17
C VAL A 105 -25.23 -10.57 20.41
N ASP A 106 -26.36 -10.51 21.11
CA ASP A 106 -27.69 -10.55 20.50
C ASP A 106 -27.93 -9.37 19.54
N ILE A 107 -27.48 -8.16 19.91
CA ILE A 107 -27.56 -6.98 19.05
C ILE A 107 -26.71 -7.18 17.78
N LEU A 108 -25.49 -7.72 17.90
CA LEU A 108 -24.64 -8.01 16.75
C LEU A 108 -25.29 -9.04 15.80
N TYR A 109 -25.91 -10.09 16.34
CA TYR A 109 -26.59 -11.11 15.54
C TYR A 109 -27.95 -10.67 14.99
N SER A 110 -28.56 -9.62 15.53
CA SER A 110 -29.81 -9.07 15.02
C SER A 110 -29.66 -8.42 13.64
N LEU A 111 -28.43 -8.03 13.26
CA LEU A 111 -28.13 -7.45 11.96
C LEU A 111 -27.91 -8.55 10.91
N PRO A 112 -28.33 -8.34 9.65
CA PRO A 112 -27.99 -9.25 8.56
C PRO A 112 -26.47 -9.39 8.43
N SER A 113 -25.97 -10.61 8.60
CA SER A 113 -24.52 -10.90 8.63
C SER A 113 -23.79 -10.37 7.41
N MET A 114 -24.41 -10.46 6.23
CA MET A 114 -23.86 -9.94 4.97
C MET A 114 -23.67 -8.42 5.00
N VAL A 115 -24.66 -7.67 5.51
CA VAL A 115 -24.60 -6.20 5.58
C VAL A 115 -23.50 -5.78 6.57
N PHE A 116 -23.44 -6.45 7.72
CA PHE A 116 -22.40 -6.19 8.72
C PHE A 116 -20.99 -6.39 8.15
N VAL A 117 -20.75 -7.52 7.45
CA VAL A 117 -19.45 -7.81 6.83
C VAL A 117 -19.08 -6.79 5.75
N MET A 118 -20.03 -6.38 4.90
CA MET A 118 -19.76 -5.37 3.86
C MET A 118 -19.36 -4.02 4.46
N VAL A 119 -20.10 -3.54 5.46
CA VAL A 119 -19.79 -2.27 6.14
C VAL A 119 -18.44 -2.38 6.84
N LEU A 120 -18.15 -3.50 7.49
CA LEU A 120 -16.88 -3.74 8.17
C LEU A 120 -15.69 -3.73 7.20
N ILE A 121 -15.78 -4.44 6.06
CA ILE A 121 -14.72 -4.45 5.04
C ILE A 121 -14.50 -3.03 4.51
N THR A 122 -15.56 -2.29 4.21
CA THR A 122 -15.47 -0.92 3.65
C THR A 122 -14.91 0.08 4.66
N ALA A 123 -15.34 0.00 5.93
CA ALA A 123 -14.81 0.87 6.98
C ALA A 123 -13.33 0.55 7.28
N MET A 124 -13.01 -0.75 7.31
CA MET A 124 -11.65 -1.21 7.60
C MET A 124 -10.69 -0.95 6.44
N SER A 125 -11.12 -1.03 5.18
CA SER A 125 -10.29 -0.71 4.03
C SER A 125 -9.80 0.74 4.05
N GLY A 126 -10.69 1.69 4.34
CA GLY A 126 -10.30 3.11 4.49
C GLY A 126 -9.35 3.36 5.66
N LEU A 127 -9.55 2.66 6.78
CA LEU A 127 -8.63 2.72 7.92
C LEU A 127 -7.25 2.10 7.60
N LEU A 128 -7.23 0.99 6.87
CA LEU A 128 -6.02 0.28 6.48
C LEU A 128 -5.19 1.11 5.48
N GLU A 129 -5.83 1.78 4.53
CA GLU A 129 -5.17 2.70 3.61
C GLU A 129 -4.48 3.84 4.37
N LYS A 130 -5.19 4.44 5.35
CA LYS A 130 -4.63 5.48 6.20
C LYS A 130 -3.39 5.03 6.98
N TRP A 131 -3.39 3.80 7.50
CA TRP A 131 -2.25 3.22 8.20
C TRP A 131 -1.12 2.75 7.25
N ARG A 132 -1.46 2.31 6.04
CA ARG A 132 -0.50 1.81 5.04
C ARG A 132 0.27 2.92 4.34
N THR A 133 -0.34 4.09 4.16
CA THR A 133 0.34 5.29 3.65
C THR A 133 0.44 6.35 4.75
N PRO A 134 1.35 6.17 5.71
CA PRO A 134 1.65 7.22 6.68
C PRO A 134 2.37 8.34 5.93
N THR A 135 1.60 9.31 5.43
CA THR A 135 2.09 10.63 5.01
C THR A 135 3.15 10.62 3.90
N VAL A 136 2.74 10.30 2.66
CA VAL A 136 3.09 11.11 1.48
C VAL A 136 1.90 10.98 0.52
N GLY A 137 1.22 12.08 0.24
CA GLY A 137 -0.05 12.04 -0.48
C GLY A 137 0.13 11.46 -1.88
N VAL A 138 -0.37 10.25 -2.11
CA VAL A 138 -0.61 9.75 -3.48
C VAL A 138 -1.58 10.70 -4.22
N SER A 139 -2.41 11.43 -3.46
CA SER A 139 -3.24 12.54 -3.92
C SER A 139 -2.48 13.82 -4.29
N ASP A 140 -1.28 14.06 -3.76
CA ASP A 140 -0.43 15.21 -4.14
C ASP A 140 0.10 15.04 -5.56
N PHE A 141 0.38 13.79 -5.95
CA PHE A 141 0.75 13.43 -7.33
C PHE A 141 -0.42 13.51 -8.32
N LYS A 142 -1.65 13.59 -7.82
CA LYS A 142 -2.85 13.68 -8.66
C LYS A 142 -3.14 15.12 -9.11
N ASN A 143 -2.59 16.14 -8.43
CA ASN A 143 -2.73 17.57 -8.77
C ASN A 143 -1.35 18.28 -8.81
N PRO A 144 -0.60 18.20 -9.92
CA PRO A 144 0.74 18.77 -10.03
C PRO A 144 0.79 20.30 -9.89
N SER A 145 -0.32 21.03 -10.08
CA SER A 145 -0.37 22.49 -9.96
C SER A 145 -0.06 23.02 -8.55
N MET A 146 -0.46 22.30 -7.48
CA MET A 146 -0.13 22.71 -6.11
C MET A 146 1.36 22.58 -5.78
N LEU A 147 2.04 21.62 -6.42
CA LEU A 147 3.50 21.48 -6.30
C LEU A 147 4.18 22.70 -6.94
N PHE A 148 3.71 23.14 -8.11
CA PHE A 148 4.21 24.35 -8.74
C PHE A 148 3.93 25.61 -7.92
N THR A 149 2.76 25.73 -7.28
CA THR A 149 2.46 26.87 -6.39
C THR A 149 3.40 26.92 -5.18
N ARG A 150 3.77 25.76 -4.60
CA ARG A 150 4.73 25.70 -3.49
C ARG A 150 6.17 25.95 -3.93
N LEU A 151 6.56 25.47 -5.11
CA LEU A 151 7.88 25.74 -5.70
C LEU A 151 8.03 27.22 -6.08
N GLN A 152 6.97 27.85 -6.58
CA GLN A 152 6.95 29.28 -6.85
C GLN A 152 6.97 30.09 -5.55
N ALA A 153 6.17 29.71 -4.55
CA ALA A 153 6.19 30.35 -3.23
C ALA A 153 7.56 30.23 -2.52
N ALA A 154 8.30 29.14 -2.76
CA ALA A 154 9.66 28.94 -2.24
C ALA A 154 10.76 29.63 -3.08
N ARG A 155 10.45 30.13 -4.29
CA ARG A 155 11.40 30.80 -5.21
C ARG A 155 11.46 32.31 -5.02
N GLU A 156 10.40 32.93 -4.50
CA GLU A 156 10.31 34.38 -4.25
C GLU A 156 11.11 34.94 -3.05
N PRO A 157 11.46 34.21 -1.95
CA PRO A 157 12.13 34.82 -0.81
C PRO A 157 13.56 35.31 -1.13
N GLY A 158 14.20 34.73 -2.15
CA GLY A 158 15.49 35.22 -2.65
C GLY A 158 15.36 36.55 -3.41
N ALA A 159 14.31 36.73 -4.20
CA ALA A 159 14.11 37.94 -5.00
C ALA A 159 13.80 39.17 -4.14
N GLU A 160 13.07 38.97 -3.03
CA GLU A 160 12.73 40.05 -2.10
C GLU A 160 13.94 40.46 -1.25
N LEU A 161 14.75 39.50 -0.79
CA LEU A 161 16.00 39.77 -0.07
C LEU A 161 17.04 40.45 -0.96
N LEU A 162 17.14 40.03 -2.23
CA LEU A 162 17.97 40.70 -3.23
C LEU A 162 17.44 42.12 -3.48
N ARG A 163 16.13 42.31 -3.65
CA ARG A 163 15.55 43.65 -3.89
C ARG A 163 15.71 44.61 -2.71
N LYS A 164 15.80 44.10 -1.48
CA LYS A 164 16.02 44.90 -0.26
C LYS A 164 17.49 45.29 -0.06
N ARG A 165 18.45 44.54 -0.64
CA ARG A 165 19.89 44.83 -0.57
C ARG A 165 20.43 45.56 -1.82
N MET A 166 19.83 45.31 -2.99
CA MET A 166 20.22 45.92 -4.26
C MET A 166 19.91 47.41 -4.30
N ASP A 167 20.94 48.21 -4.52
CA ASP A 167 20.84 49.64 -4.72
C ASP A 167 20.29 49.98 -6.12
N ALA A 168 19.77 51.21 -6.29
CA ALA A 168 19.20 51.64 -7.55
C ALA A 168 20.20 51.66 -8.72
N GLY A 169 21.50 51.74 -8.42
CA GLY A 169 22.58 51.65 -9.41
C GLY A 169 22.70 50.26 -10.00
N PHE A 170 22.72 49.23 -9.15
CA PHE A 170 22.73 47.83 -9.58
C PHE A 170 21.47 47.44 -10.37
N LEU A 171 20.29 47.87 -9.92
CA LEU A 171 19.04 47.60 -10.63
C LEU A 171 19.02 48.19 -12.06
N LYS A 172 19.63 49.36 -12.25
CA LYS A 172 19.74 49.99 -13.57
C LYS A 172 20.71 49.23 -14.49
N GLN A 173 21.77 48.65 -13.93
CA GLN A 173 22.69 47.80 -14.69
C GLN A 173 22.05 46.43 -15.02
N LEU A 174 21.31 45.82 -14.09
CA LEU A 174 20.53 44.61 -14.34
C LEU A 174 19.46 44.81 -15.41
N ALA A 175 18.78 45.96 -15.43
CA ALA A 175 17.77 46.25 -16.44
C ALA A 175 18.36 46.37 -17.85
N ASN A 176 19.64 46.74 -17.97
CA ASN A 176 20.36 46.83 -19.24
C ASN A 176 21.06 45.52 -19.63
N TYR A 177 21.04 44.51 -18.78
CA TYR A 177 21.66 43.21 -19.03
C TYR A 177 20.79 42.35 -19.94
N LYS A 178 21.34 41.91 -21.08
CA LYS A 178 20.66 40.98 -21.99
C LYS A 178 20.85 39.54 -21.53
N PRO A 179 19.77 38.79 -21.24
CA PRO A 179 19.88 37.41 -20.76
C PRO A 179 20.49 36.50 -21.84
N GLY A 180 21.62 35.87 -21.54
CA GLY A 180 22.32 34.93 -22.43
C GLY A 180 23.76 35.29 -22.78
N GLN A 181 24.24 36.49 -22.45
CA GLN A 181 25.67 36.84 -22.46
C GLN A 181 26.28 36.61 -21.07
N PRO A 182 27.59 36.32 -20.93
CA PRO A 182 28.24 36.26 -19.63
C PRO A 182 28.20 37.66 -18.96
N PRO A 183 28.05 37.74 -17.62
CA PRO A 183 28.00 39.01 -16.89
C PRO A 183 29.23 39.86 -17.16
N ASP A 184 29.03 41.14 -17.44
CA ASP A 184 30.13 42.08 -17.62
C ASP A 184 30.89 42.31 -16.30
N GLU A 185 32.14 42.77 -16.39
CA GLU A 185 33.02 42.98 -15.22
C GLU A 185 32.43 44.00 -14.23
N THR A 186 31.61 44.93 -14.72
CA THR A 186 30.88 45.93 -13.93
C THR A 186 29.77 45.33 -13.08
N LEU A 187 28.96 44.41 -13.62
CA LEU A 187 27.94 43.71 -12.85
C LEU A 187 28.57 42.76 -11.84
N GLN A 188 29.69 42.13 -12.18
CA GLN A 188 30.40 41.24 -11.25
C GLN A 188 31.02 41.99 -10.07
N THR A 189 31.64 43.14 -10.31
CA THR A 189 32.19 44.01 -9.24
C THR A 189 31.08 44.60 -8.37
N ALA A 190 29.97 45.04 -8.97
CA ALA A 190 28.81 45.52 -8.22
C ALA A 190 28.14 44.41 -7.39
N LEU A 191 28.10 43.17 -7.89
CA LEU A 191 27.62 42.01 -7.12
C LEU A 191 28.56 41.66 -5.96
N ALA A 192 29.87 41.77 -6.15
CA ALA A 192 30.87 41.53 -5.10
C ALA A 192 30.79 42.57 -3.97
N ASP A 193 30.56 43.84 -4.32
CA ASP A 193 30.40 44.95 -3.35
C ASP A 193 29.11 44.82 -2.53
N GLN A 194 28.06 44.25 -3.12
CA GLN A 194 26.76 43.99 -2.50
C GLN A 194 26.72 42.75 -1.58
N LEU A 195 27.71 41.85 -1.70
CA LEU A 195 27.79 40.59 -0.95
C LEU A 195 28.72 40.65 0.27
N ASN A 196 29.50 41.72 0.41
CA ASN A 196 30.29 42.06 1.61
C ASN A 196 29.48 42.90 2.60
#